data_AF-R5XGA6-F1
#
_entry.id   AF-R5XGA6-F1
#
_cell.length_a   1.000
_cell.length_b   1.000
_cell.length_c   1.000
_cell.angle_alpha   90.00
_cell.angle_beta   90.00
_cell.angle_gamma   90.00
#
_symmetry.space_group_name_H-M   'P 1'
#
loop_
_entity.id
_entity.type
_entity.pdbx_description
1 polymer ?
#
loop_
_entity_poly.entity_id
_entity_poly.type
_entity_poly.pdbx_seq_one_letter_code
_entity_poly.pdbx_strand_id
1 'polypeptide(L)'
;MIKKVNEGVEVNLIIDGVNLANFKLKRYFKNTGVNLYLFFRTYIPLFNVRINYRDHRKVTIIDNRVAFVGGMNIGDEYLGKGKIGYWRDTSVKIYGDIVSSFEKEFYFSLSIVKNKYLRDEKISNEISLKYEEDDNVYMQVISSGPNYEFPAIRDNYIKLIQEARKSVFIQTPYFVPDDLLLDTLKSAVLSGIDVKIMIPNKADHPFIYWINQYYVGELLRLGANIYRYENGFIHSKTILVDEEVVSVGTCNFDYRSFYLNFEINLNIYNKEVANSFKTQYYKDIAISKKLTFNDFKRRSIFTKVKESVCRLLSPIF
;
A
#
# COMPACT_ATOMS: atom_id res chain seq x y z
N MET A 1 15.57 16.78 6.65
CA MET A 1 15.84 16.18 7.97
C MET A 1 16.99 16.87 8.69
N ILE A 2 18.27 16.67 8.31
CA ILE A 2 19.42 17.26 9.02
C ILE A 2 19.32 18.79 9.18
N LYS A 3 18.95 19.49 8.10
CA LYS A 3 18.69 20.94 8.16
C LYS A 3 17.68 21.31 9.26
N LYS A 4 16.60 20.53 9.40
CA LYS A 4 15.55 20.76 10.41
C LYS A 4 16.02 20.47 11.83
N VAL A 5 16.86 19.45 12.01
CA VAL A 5 17.52 19.21 13.30
C VAL A 5 18.39 20.40 13.72
N ASN A 6 19.15 20.98 12.77
CA ASN A 6 19.95 22.18 13.04
C ASN A 6 19.09 23.43 13.35
N GLU A 7 17.83 23.44 12.92
CA GLU A 7 16.84 24.46 13.27
C GLU A 7 16.13 24.16 14.62
N GLY A 8 16.54 23.11 15.34
CA GLY A 8 15.98 22.72 16.65
C GLY A 8 14.77 21.79 16.60
N VAL A 9 14.41 21.26 15.42
CA VAL A 9 13.26 20.35 15.26
C VAL A 9 13.66 18.92 15.60
N GLU A 10 12.87 18.24 16.42
CA GLU A 10 13.03 16.80 16.68
C GLU A 10 12.66 16.00 15.43
N VAL A 11 13.56 15.12 14.98
CA VAL A 11 13.33 14.26 13.80
C VAL A 11 13.52 12.81 14.19
N ASN A 12 12.41 12.06 14.22
CA ASN A 12 12.39 10.62 14.45
C ASN A 12 12.15 9.90 13.12
N LEU A 13 13.05 8.97 12.76
CA LEU A 13 12.98 8.18 11.54
C LEU A 13 13.00 6.70 11.92
N ILE A 14 11.90 5.99 11.63
CA ILE A 14 11.81 4.54 11.78
C ILE A 14 11.89 3.95 10.38
N ILE A 15 12.82 3.01 10.18
CA ILE A 15 12.93 2.23 8.95
C ILE A 15 12.90 0.75 9.27
N ASP A 16 12.48 -0.04 8.29
CA ASP A 16 12.51 -1.49 8.42
C ASP A 16 13.94 -2.01 8.64
N GLY A 17 14.08 -2.90 9.63
CA GLY A 17 15.38 -3.39 10.12
C GLY A 17 16.02 -4.47 9.26
N VAL A 18 15.34 -4.99 8.24
CA VAL A 18 15.77 -6.12 7.42
C VAL A 18 16.21 -5.63 6.03
N ASN A 19 17.24 -4.78 6.01
CA ASN A 19 17.87 -4.28 4.78
C ASN A 19 19.39 -4.09 4.98
N LEU A 20 20.20 -4.54 4.02
CA LEU A 20 21.66 -4.37 4.03
C LEU A 20 22.08 -2.88 4.01
N ALA A 21 21.25 -2.00 3.44
CA ALA A 21 21.49 -0.56 3.41
C ALA A 21 21.44 0.08 4.81
N ASN A 22 20.86 -0.58 5.81
CA ASN A 22 20.69 -0.05 7.16
C ASN A 22 22.03 0.32 7.82
N PHE A 23 23.11 -0.40 7.51
CA PHE A 23 24.44 -0.06 8.02
C PHE A 23 24.94 1.28 7.48
N LYS A 24 24.76 1.53 6.16
CA LYS A 24 25.15 2.79 5.51
C LYS A 24 24.30 3.95 6.04
N LEU A 25 22.99 3.77 6.16
CA LEU A 25 22.09 4.79 6.71
C LEU A 25 22.40 5.12 8.17
N LYS A 26 22.67 4.10 9.00
CA LYS A 26 23.10 4.31 10.39
C LYS A 26 24.40 5.11 10.48
N ARG A 27 25.36 4.85 9.59
CA ARG A 27 26.60 5.62 9.52
C ARG A 27 26.36 7.05 9.03
N TYR A 28 25.50 7.23 8.05
CA TYR A 28 25.16 8.53 7.47
C TYR A 28 24.49 9.45 8.49
N PHE A 29 23.52 8.95 9.26
CA PHE A 29 22.82 9.74 10.28
C PHE A 29 23.56 9.83 11.62
N LYS A 30 24.71 9.15 11.77
CA LYS A 30 25.51 9.20 12.99
C LYS A 30 25.91 10.65 13.28
N ASN A 31 25.63 11.11 14.50
CA ASN A 31 25.94 12.47 14.99
C ASN A 31 25.22 13.61 14.23
N THR A 32 24.17 13.32 13.46
CA THR A 32 23.38 14.36 12.76
C THR A 32 22.21 14.91 13.60
N GLY A 33 21.97 14.33 14.78
CA GLY A 33 20.82 14.62 15.62
C GLY A 33 19.48 14.00 15.15
N VAL A 34 19.46 13.32 14.00
CA VAL A 34 18.31 12.52 13.56
C VAL A 34 18.23 11.24 14.39
N ASN A 35 17.10 11.00 15.04
CA ASN A 35 16.83 9.78 15.80
C ASN A 35 16.43 8.65 14.85
N LEU A 36 17.41 7.86 14.39
CA LEU A 36 17.17 6.71 13.51
C LEU A 36 16.92 5.43 14.33
N TYR A 37 15.78 4.79 14.08
CA TYR A 37 15.38 3.51 14.66
C TYR A 37 15.21 2.44 13.59
N LEU A 38 15.50 1.19 13.95
CA LEU A 38 15.35 0.02 13.08
C LEU A 38 14.24 -0.89 13.61
N PHE A 39 13.16 -1.02 12.86
CA PHE A 39 12.02 -1.87 13.20
C PHE A 39 12.36 -3.36 13.01
N PHE A 40 12.14 -4.20 14.03
CA PHE A 40 12.50 -5.62 14.04
C PHE A 40 13.89 -5.97 13.45
N ARG A 41 14.93 -5.36 14.01
CA ARG A 41 16.32 -5.63 13.63
C ARG A 41 16.67 -7.11 13.77
N THR A 42 17.11 -7.74 12.67
CA THR A 42 17.51 -9.16 12.65
C THR A 42 19.00 -9.29 12.32
N TYR A 43 19.75 -10.03 13.14
CA TYR A 43 21.19 -10.27 12.94
C TYR A 43 21.53 -11.65 12.36
N ILE A 44 20.57 -12.60 12.37
CA ILE A 44 20.78 -13.98 11.92
C ILE A 44 19.57 -14.42 11.05
N PRO A 45 19.72 -14.56 9.72
CA PRO A 45 18.59 -14.78 8.81
C PRO A 45 17.94 -16.16 8.92
N LEU A 46 18.69 -17.22 9.25
CA LEU A 46 18.22 -18.61 9.14
C LEU A 46 17.27 -19.07 10.26
N PHE A 47 17.27 -18.42 11.42
CA PHE A 47 16.52 -18.88 12.61
C PHE A 47 15.51 -17.86 13.14
N ASN A 48 15.40 -16.67 12.53
CA ASN A 48 14.50 -15.64 13.01
C ASN A 48 13.24 -15.51 12.12
N VAL A 49 12.15 -16.15 12.54
CA VAL A 49 10.83 -16.04 11.88
C VAL A 49 10.34 -14.59 11.75
N ARG A 50 10.84 -13.67 12.60
CA ARG A 50 10.53 -12.23 12.51
C ARG A 50 11.03 -11.56 11.22
N ILE A 51 11.90 -12.21 10.45
CA ILE A 51 12.32 -11.72 9.12
C ILE A 51 11.15 -11.56 8.16
N ASN A 52 10.08 -12.33 8.38
CA ASN A 52 8.88 -12.28 7.57
C ASN A 52 8.00 -11.07 7.89
N TYR A 53 8.15 -10.47 9.07
CA TYR A 53 7.38 -9.30 9.49
C TYR A 53 8.13 -8.03 9.13
N ARG A 54 7.63 -7.32 8.12
CA ARG A 54 8.25 -6.11 7.58
C ARG A 54 7.42 -4.89 7.98
N ASP A 55 8.10 -3.79 8.32
CA ASP A 55 7.41 -2.50 8.37
C ASP A 55 7.22 -2.00 6.94
N HIS A 56 5.99 -2.12 6.44
CA HIS A 56 5.64 -1.69 5.10
C HIS A 56 4.82 -0.39 5.14
N ARG A 57 4.70 0.26 6.30
CA ARG A 57 4.03 1.56 6.41
C ARG A 57 4.92 2.69 5.90
N LYS A 58 4.36 3.61 5.12
CA LYS A 58 5.00 4.86 4.70
C LYS A 58 4.13 6.01 5.18
N VAL A 59 4.48 6.52 6.35
CA VAL A 59 3.77 7.61 7.02
C VAL A 59 4.78 8.70 7.37
N THR A 60 4.43 9.94 7.09
CA THR A 60 5.19 11.11 7.55
C THR A 60 4.24 12.03 8.30
N ILE A 61 4.60 12.41 9.52
CA ILE A 61 3.82 13.30 10.38
C ILE A 61 4.68 14.52 10.67
N ILE A 62 4.09 15.71 10.55
CA ILE A 62 4.76 16.99 10.77
C ILE A 62 3.91 17.80 11.76
N ASP A 63 4.55 18.20 12.86
CA ASP A 63 4.00 19.09 13.91
C ASP A 63 2.62 18.66 14.43
N ASN A 64 2.31 17.36 14.39
CA ASN A 64 1.02 16.76 14.75
C ASN A 64 -0.17 17.40 13.99
N ARG A 65 0.12 17.98 12.82
CA ARG A 65 -0.81 18.80 12.02
C ARG A 65 -1.05 18.28 10.62
N VAL A 66 -0.02 17.65 10.05
CA VAL A 66 -0.06 17.16 8.68
C VAL A 66 0.44 15.74 8.68
N ALA A 67 -0.31 14.86 8.00
CA ALA A 67 0.11 13.51 7.73
C ALA A 67 0.20 13.27 6.21
N PHE A 68 1.17 12.47 5.81
CA PHE A 68 1.24 11.89 4.47
C PHE A 68 1.19 10.37 4.57
N VAL A 69 0.39 9.73 3.73
CA VAL A 69 0.31 8.27 3.62
C VAL A 69 0.12 7.87 2.16
N GLY A 70 0.72 6.74 1.76
CA GLY A 70 0.62 6.19 0.41
C GLY A 70 1.68 5.13 0.12
N GLY A 71 1.82 4.75 -1.14
CA GLY A 71 2.73 3.66 -1.53
C GLY A 71 4.21 4.07 -1.62
N MET A 72 4.50 5.36 -1.66
CA MET A 72 5.82 5.89 -2.05
C MET A 72 6.91 5.61 -1.02
N ASN A 73 7.96 4.90 -1.44
CA ASN A 73 9.23 4.85 -0.71
C ASN A 73 10.08 6.11 -1.00
N ILE A 74 11.16 6.27 -0.23
CA ILE A 74 12.22 7.24 -0.53
C ILE A 74 13.30 6.54 -1.36
N GLY A 75 13.33 6.80 -2.68
CA GLY A 75 14.27 6.18 -3.60
C GLY A 75 14.33 6.87 -4.96
N ASP A 76 15.42 6.63 -5.71
CA ASP A 76 15.68 7.20 -7.04
C ASP A 76 14.68 6.72 -8.10
N GLU A 77 14.04 5.58 -7.87
CA GLU A 77 13.00 4.99 -8.73
C GLU A 77 11.80 5.93 -8.90
N TYR A 78 11.39 6.62 -7.83
CA TYR A 78 10.30 7.60 -7.83
C TYR A 78 10.68 8.90 -8.54
N LEU A 79 11.97 9.13 -8.76
CA LEU A 79 12.50 10.20 -9.60
C LEU A 79 12.67 9.75 -11.07
N GLY A 80 12.26 8.52 -11.41
CA GLY A 80 12.42 7.93 -12.74
C GLY A 80 13.85 7.53 -13.10
N LYS A 81 14.76 7.47 -12.13
CA LYS A 81 16.17 7.09 -12.33
C LYS A 81 16.43 5.58 -12.17
N GLY A 82 15.40 4.80 -11.87
CA GLY A 82 15.47 3.35 -11.73
C GLY A 82 15.50 2.62 -13.08
N LYS A 83 15.96 1.36 -13.07
CA LYS A 83 16.07 0.52 -14.29
C LYS A 83 14.74 0.26 -15.00
N ILE A 84 13.63 0.27 -14.25
CA ILE A 84 12.28 -0.04 -14.78
C ILE A 84 11.64 1.22 -15.40
N GLY A 85 12.21 2.40 -15.13
CA GLY A 85 11.70 3.71 -15.54
C GLY A 85 10.92 4.40 -14.41
N TYR A 86 9.96 5.22 -14.79
CA TYR A 86 9.12 5.99 -13.87
C TYR A 86 8.22 5.11 -13.00
N TRP A 87 8.24 5.35 -11.69
CA TRP A 87 7.33 4.72 -10.74
C TRP A 87 6.12 5.63 -10.51
N ARG A 88 4.95 5.19 -10.98
CA ARG A 88 3.68 5.87 -10.77
C ARG A 88 3.06 5.40 -9.47
N ASP A 89 3.01 6.28 -8.47
CA ASP A 89 2.48 5.96 -7.14
C ASP A 89 1.66 7.12 -6.58
N THR A 90 0.77 6.83 -5.64
CA THR A 90 -0.21 7.77 -5.10
C THR A 90 -0.07 7.86 -3.58
N SER A 91 0.07 9.09 -3.11
CA SER A 91 0.07 9.45 -1.69
C SER A 91 -0.86 10.64 -1.49
N VAL A 92 -1.45 10.72 -0.30
CA VAL A 92 -2.34 11.83 0.08
C VAL A 92 -1.70 12.66 1.18
N LYS A 93 -1.97 13.96 1.14
CA LYS A 93 -1.66 14.90 2.21
C LYS A 93 -2.93 15.17 3.00
N ILE A 94 -2.86 15.04 4.32
CA ILE A 94 -4.01 15.00 5.20
C ILE A 94 -3.82 16.02 6.32
N TYR A 95 -4.93 16.66 6.68
CA TYR A 95 -5.07 17.60 7.78
C TYR A 95 -6.27 17.17 8.64
N GLY A 96 -6.39 17.75 9.83
CA GLY A 96 -7.52 17.47 10.73
C GLY A 96 -7.21 16.46 11.83
N ASP A 97 -8.22 16.16 12.63
CA ASP A 97 -8.11 15.31 13.82
C ASP A 97 -7.61 13.89 13.52
N ILE A 98 -7.82 13.42 12.27
CA ILE A 98 -7.36 12.12 11.80
C ILE A 98 -5.83 11.95 11.87
N VAL A 99 -5.06 13.05 11.91
CA VAL A 99 -3.60 13.02 12.09
C VAL A 99 -3.22 12.27 13.37
N SER A 100 -4.02 12.41 14.43
CA SER A 100 -3.80 11.70 15.70
C SER A 100 -3.84 10.16 15.57
N SER A 101 -4.57 9.63 14.58
CA SER A 101 -4.60 8.19 14.29
C SER A 101 -3.28 7.71 13.68
N PHE A 102 -2.66 8.52 12.83
CA PHE A 102 -1.32 8.23 12.31
C PHE A 102 -0.25 8.34 13.39
N GLU A 103 -0.40 9.29 14.32
CA GLU A 103 0.49 9.42 15.47
C GLU A 103 0.45 8.18 16.37
N LYS A 104 -0.75 7.64 16.65
CA LYS A 104 -0.89 6.39 17.42
C LYS A 104 -0.10 5.25 16.80
N GLU A 105 -0.18 5.09 15.47
CA GLU A 105 0.60 4.07 14.74
C GLU A 105 2.12 4.32 14.80
N PHE A 106 2.53 5.59 14.70
CA PHE A 106 3.92 5.98 14.84
C PHE A 106 4.46 5.67 16.25
N TYR A 107 3.73 6.07 17.30
CA TYR A 107 4.12 5.83 18.69
C TYR A 107 4.08 4.35 19.07
N PHE A 108 3.14 3.57 18.52
CA PHE A 108 3.17 2.12 18.63
C PHE A 108 4.50 1.56 18.09
N SER A 109 4.91 2.00 16.91
CA SER A 109 6.16 1.58 16.28
C SER A 109 7.39 2.03 17.09
N LEU A 110 7.35 3.26 17.61
CA LEU A 110 8.38 3.82 18.46
C LEU A 110 8.53 3.02 19.77
N SER A 111 7.43 2.55 20.34
CA SER A 111 7.43 1.75 21.57
C SER A 111 8.11 0.39 21.36
N ILE A 112 7.89 -0.24 20.20
CA ILE A 112 8.54 -1.49 19.81
C ILE A 112 10.05 -1.30 19.72
N VAL A 113 10.51 -0.26 19.00
CA VAL A 113 11.95 -0.05 18.75
C VAL A 113 12.71 0.48 19.97
N LYS A 114 12.04 1.20 20.87
CA LYS A 114 12.61 1.62 22.15
C LYS A 114 12.60 0.51 23.21
N ASN A 115 11.89 -0.60 22.98
CA ASN A 115 11.64 -1.67 23.95
C ASN A 115 11.14 -1.12 25.32
N LYS A 116 10.32 -0.08 25.24
CA LYS A 116 9.71 0.60 26.39
C LYS A 116 8.25 0.76 26.05
N TYR A 117 7.36 0.25 26.91
CA TYR A 117 5.95 0.60 26.81
C TYR A 117 5.84 2.12 27.00
N LEU A 118 5.60 2.83 25.91
CA LEU A 118 5.33 4.27 25.91
C LEU A 118 3.87 4.46 26.34
N ARG A 119 3.53 4.04 27.56
CA ARG A 119 2.18 4.21 28.11
C ARG A 119 1.83 5.69 28.27
N ASP A 120 2.85 6.54 28.48
CA ASP A 120 2.68 7.94 28.88
C ASP A 120 3.71 8.92 28.25
N GLU A 121 4.45 8.55 27.20
CA GLU A 121 5.28 9.54 26.45
C GLU A 121 4.35 10.40 25.59
N LYS A 122 3.76 11.43 26.22
CA LYS A 122 3.00 12.54 25.62
C LYS A 122 2.42 12.18 24.25
N ILE A 123 1.36 11.37 24.19
CA ILE A 123 0.30 11.71 23.24
C ILE A 123 -0.06 13.12 23.66
N SER A 124 0.37 14.13 22.92
CA SER A 124 0.17 15.49 23.36
C SER A 124 -1.33 15.68 23.49
N ASN A 125 -1.83 15.74 24.73
CA ASN A 125 -3.22 16.11 24.98
C ASN A 125 -3.51 17.54 24.50
N GLU A 126 -2.50 18.25 23.97
CA GLU A 126 -2.61 19.52 23.26
C GLU A 126 -3.19 19.42 21.83
N ILE A 127 -3.67 18.25 21.38
CA ILE A 127 -4.37 18.16 20.10
C ILE A 127 -5.82 18.63 20.29
N SER A 128 -6.01 19.93 20.34
CA SER A 128 -7.20 20.57 19.78
C SER A 128 -6.83 21.95 19.25
N LEU A 129 -5.94 21.99 18.26
CA LEU A 129 -6.03 23.11 17.34
C LEU A 129 -7.29 22.86 16.54
N LYS A 130 -8.36 23.59 16.88
CA LYS A 130 -9.55 23.68 16.03
C LYS A 130 -9.05 24.02 14.63
N TYR A 131 -9.13 23.06 13.72
CA TYR A 131 -8.98 23.36 12.32
C TYR A 131 -10.18 24.22 11.94
N GLU A 132 -9.94 25.49 11.65
CA GLU A 132 -10.94 26.36 11.04
C GLU A 132 -11.07 25.97 9.55
N GLU A 133 -11.59 24.78 9.25
CA GLU A 133 -11.94 24.41 7.87
C GLU A 133 -13.30 23.68 7.84
N ASP A 134 -14.21 24.24 7.02
CA ASP A 134 -15.66 23.99 6.94
C ASP A 134 -16.05 22.68 6.22
N ASP A 135 -15.09 21.88 5.75
CA ASP A 135 -15.38 20.66 4.99
C ASP A 135 -15.28 19.40 5.85
N ASN A 136 -16.45 18.89 6.27
CA ASN A 136 -16.59 17.63 6.99
C ASN A 136 -16.27 16.42 6.08
N VAL A 137 -15.00 16.18 5.78
CA VAL A 137 -14.53 14.97 5.08
C VAL A 137 -14.38 13.83 6.07
N TYR A 138 -15.25 12.82 5.96
CA TYR A 138 -15.14 11.61 6.77
C TYR A 138 -13.98 10.74 6.29
N MET A 139 -13.11 10.37 7.24
CA MET A 139 -11.91 9.58 6.98
C MET A 139 -11.73 8.49 8.04
N GLN A 140 -11.15 7.36 7.65
CA GLN A 140 -10.89 6.24 8.54
C GLN A 140 -9.51 5.63 8.27
N VAL A 141 -8.63 5.66 9.27
CA VAL A 141 -7.35 4.94 9.23
C VAL A 141 -7.60 3.47 9.54
N ILE A 142 -7.03 2.59 8.73
CA ILE A 142 -7.10 1.15 8.89
C ILE A 142 -5.68 0.61 8.86
N SER A 143 -5.26 0.04 9.99
CA SER A 143 -3.95 -0.58 10.15
C SER A 143 -4.09 -2.08 10.17
N SER A 144 -3.11 -2.79 9.62
CA SER A 144 -3.02 -4.24 9.68
C SER A 144 -1.60 -4.66 10.03
N GLY A 145 -1.44 -5.86 10.54
CA GLY A 145 -0.15 -6.41 10.92
C GLY A 145 -0.29 -7.73 11.68
N PRO A 146 0.83 -8.42 11.91
CA PRO A 146 0.84 -9.71 12.62
C PRO A 146 0.43 -9.60 14.10
N ASN A 147 0.27 -8.38 14.61
CA ASN A 147 -0.24 -8.08 15.95
C ASN A 147 -1.77 -7.97 16.01
N TYR A 148 -2.48 -8.00 14.87
CA TYR A 148 -3.93 -7.96 14.80
C TYR A 148 -4.49 -9.38 14.70
N GLU A 149 -5.64 -9.62 15.36
CA GLU A 149 -6.35 -10.91 15.30
C GLU A 149 -6.91 -11.18 13.90
N PHE A 150 -7.37 -10.12 13.23
CA PHE A 150 -7.97 -10.18 11.90
C PHE A 150 -7.17 -9.33 10.91
N PRO A 151 -7.08 -9.73 9.63
CA PRO A 151 -6.43 -8.95 8.58
C PRO A 151 -7.34 -7.77 8.17
N ALA A 152 -7.34 -6.72 8.99
CA ALA A 152 -8.32 -5.64 8.95
C ALA A 152 -8.41 -4.93 7.58
N ILE A 153 -7.29 -4.72 6.88
CA ILE A 153 -7.29 -4.10 5.55
C ILE A 153 -7.90 -5.03 4.50
N ARG A 154 -7.64 -6.35 4.55
CA ARG A 154 -8.28 -7.32 3.65
C ARG A 154 -9.79 -7.31 3.84
N ASP A 155 -10.24 -7.36 5.09
CA ASP A 155 -11.67 -7.38 5.40
C ASP A 155 -12.35 -6.06 5.04
N ASN A 156 -11.63 -4.95 5.17
CA ASN A 156 -12.10 -3.67 4.66
C ASN A 156 -12.24 -3.66 3.14
N TYR A 157 -11.26 -4.19 2.39
CA TYR A 157 -11.36 -4.30 0.93
C TYR A 157 -12.58 -5.15 0.53
N ILE A 158 -12.79 -6.29 1.18
CA ILE A 158 -13.97 -7.14 0.97
C ILE A 158 -15.25 -6.33 1.21
N LYS A 159 -15.34 -5.61 2.33
CA LYS A 159 -16.51 -4.81 2.67
C LYS A 159 -16.78 -3.72 1.63
N LEU A 160 -15.75 -3.00 1.19
CA LEU A 160 -15.88 -1.97 0.16
C LEU A 160 -16.39 -2.56 -1.17
N ILE A 161 -15.86 -3.71 -1.58
CA ILE A 161 -16.26 -4.36 -2.84
C ILE A 161 -17.70 -4.90 -2.74
N GLN A 162 -18.10 -5.47 -1.60
CA GLN A 162 -19.46 -5.98 -1.38
C GLN A 162 -20.51 -4.85 -1.34
N GLU A 163 -20.13 -3.66 -0.89
CA GLU A 163 -21.01 -2.49 -0.89
C GLU A 163 -21.08 -1.76 -2.24
N ALA A 164 -20.24 -2.13 -3.22
CA ALA A 164 -20.28 -1.53 -4.53
C ALA A 164 -21.63 -1.76 -5.22
N ARG A 165 -22.12 -0.72 -5.90
CA ARG A 165 -23.37 -0.71 -6.67
C ARG A 165 -23.12 -0.40 -8.15
N LYS A 166 -22.00 0.23 -8.50
CA LYS A 166 -21.70 0.67 -9.87
C LYS A 166 -20.33 0.22 -10.34
N SER A 167 -19.28 0.46 -9.55
CA SER A 167 -17.90 0.27 -10.03
C SER A 167 -16.89 0.06 -8.91
N VAL A 168 -15.84 -0.71 -9.22
CA VAL A 168 -14.65 -0.90 -8.37
C VAL A 168 -13.40 -0.73 -9.21
N PHE A 169 -12.60 0.30 -8.96
CA PHE A 169 -11.34 0.54 -9.65
C PHE A 169 -10.17 0.27 -8.72
N ILE A 170 -9.23 -0.58 -9.15
CA ILE A 170 -8.07 -1.02 -8.37
C ILE A 170 -6.80 -0.68 -9.12
N GLN A 171 -5.81 -0.10 -8.43
CA GLN A 171 -4.42 -0.04 -8.87
C GLN A 171 -3.55 -0.75 -7.82
N THR A 172 -2.72 -1.68 -8.26
CA THR A 172 -1.81 -2.42 -7.37
C THR A 172 -0.58 -2.90 -8.15
N PRO A 173 0.64 -2.88 -7.58
CA PRO A 173 1.80 -3.51 -8.22
C PRO A 173 1.67 -5.03 -8.29
N TYR A 174 0.97 -5.63 -7.32
CA TYR A 174 0.83 -7.06 -7.14
C TYR A 174 -0.64 -7.40 -6.98
N PHE A 175 -1.15 -8.32 -7.81
CA PHE A 175 -2.53 -8.75 -7.78
C PHE A 175 -2.56 -10.26 -7.56
N VAL A 176 -2.39 -10.62 -6.29
CA VAL A 176 -2.36 -11.96 -5.72
C VAL A 176 -3.36 -12.00 -4.55
N PRO A 177 -4.66 -11.69 -4.80
CA PRO A 177 -5.66 -11.72 -3.74
C PRO A 177 -5.75 -13.13 -3.15
N ASP A 178 -6.16 -13.23 -1.89
CA ASP A 178 -6.56 -14.52 -1.35
C ASP A 178 -7.89 -15.00 -1.94
N ASP A 179 -8.25 -16.25 -1.67
CA ASP A 179 -9.43 -16.87 -2.27
C ASP A 179 -10.72 -16.11 -1.95
N LEU A 180 -10.85 -15.62 -0.71
CA LEU A 180 -12.04 -14.87 -0.28
C LEU A 180 -12.17 -13.54 -1.03
N LEU A 181 -11.09 -12.77 -1.16
CA LEU A 181 -11.09 -11.51 -1.89
C LEU A 181 -11.27 -11.73 -3.40
N LEU A 182 -10.68 -12.79 -3.96
CA LEU A 182 -10.87 -13.17 -5.35
C LEU A 182 -12.34 -13.51 -5.64
N ASP A 183 -12.96 -14.35 -4.81
CA ASP A 183 -14.37 -14.75 -4.98
C ASP A 183 -15.33 -13.57 -4.75
N THR A 184 -14.97 -12.63 -3.87
CA THR A 184 -15.69 -11.37 -3.71
C THR A 184 -15.65 -10.54 -4.99
N LEU A 185 -14.48 -10.40 -5.63
CA LEU A 185 -14.35 -9.71 -6.92
C LEU A 185 -15.10 -10.42 -8.05
N LYS A 186 -15.01 -11.76 -8.12
CA LYS A 186 -15.78 -12.56 -9.09
C LYS A 186 -17.28 -12.31 -8.95
N SER A 187 -17.78 -12.27 -7.71
CA SER A 187 -19.18 -12.00 -7.41
C SER A 187 -19.60 -10.59 -7.83
N ALA A 188 -18.76 -9.58 -7.59
CA ALA A 188 -19.02 -8.22 -8.05
C ALA A 188 -19.13 -8.14 -9.58
N VAL A 189 -18.18 -8.74 -10.31
CA VAL A 189 -18.21 -8.81 -11.78
C VAL A 189 -19.50 -9.48 -12.28
N LEU A 190 -19.84 -10.64 -11.72
CA LEU A 190 -21.05 -11.39 -12.10
C LEU A 190 -22.35 -10.65 -11.75
N SER A 191 -22.32 -9.75 -10.77
CA SER A 191 -23.43 -8.89 -10.40
C SER A 191 -23.58 -7.64 -11.30
N GLY A 192 -22.73 -7.51 -12.32
CA GLY A 192 -22.78 -6.39 -13.27
C GLY A 192 -22.02 -5.14 -12.82
N ILE A 193 -21.25 -5.21 -11.73
CA ILE A 193 -20.39 -4.10 -11.28
C ILE A 193 -19.22 -3.92 -12.25
N ASP A 194 -18.92 -2.68 -12.63
CA ASP A 194 -17.77 -2.37 -13.48
C ASP A 194 -16.46 -2.46 -12.68
N VAL A 195 -15.86 -3.64 -12.69
CA VAL A 195 -14.57 -3.90 -12.05
C VAL A 195 -13.43 -3.59 -13.02
N LYS A 196 -12.59 -2.60 -12.67
CA LYS A 196 -11.37 -2.23 -13.41
C LYS A 196 -10.14 -2.47 -12.56
N ILE A 197 -9.15 -3.17 -13.09
CA ILE A 197 -7.90 -3.47 -12.36
C ILE A 197 -6.72 -3.07 -13.22
N MET A 198 -5.82 -2.27 -12.65
CA MET A 198 -4.59 -1.84 -13.29
C MET A 198 -3.40 -2.47 -12.58
N ILE A 199 -2.55 -3.14 -13.36
CA ILE A 199 -1.35 -3.83 -12.90
C ILE A 199 -0.13 -3.42 -13.75
N PRO A 200 1.10 -3.66 -13.27
CA PRO A 200 2.30 -3.38 -14.04
C PRO A 200 2.38 -4.20 -15.32
N ASN A 201 2.88 -3.58 -16.41
CA ASN A 201 3.28 -4.33 -17.60
C ASN A 201 4.62 -5.05 -17.41
N LYS A 202 5.55 -4.42 -16.68
CA LYS A 202 6.87 -4.98 -16.33
C LYS A 202 6.85 -5.43 -14.88
N ALA A 203 7.36 -6.63 -14.62
CA ALA A 203 7.56 -7.09 -13.24
C ALA A 203 8.94 -6.66 -12.74
N ASP A 204 9.00 -6.24 -11.48
CA ASP A 204 10.23 -6.06 -10.71
C ASP A 204 10.75 -7.39 -10.15
N HIS A 205 9.88 -8.39 -10.00
CA HIS A 205 10.22 -9.76 -9.61
C HIS A 205 9.77 -10.83 -10.64
N PRO A 206 10.65 -11.78 -11.06
CA PRO A 206 10.36 -12.72 -12.16
C PRO A 206 9.14 -13.64 -11.99
N PHE A 207 8.83 -14.04 -10.76
CA PHE A 207 7.74 -15.00 -10.47
C PHE A 207 6.38 -14.31 -10.35
N ILE A 208 6.36 -13.10 -9.83
CA ILE A 208 5.14 -12.32 -9.58
C ILE A 208 4.35 -12.08 -10.87
N TYR A 209 5.04 -11.90 -12.00
CA TYR A 209 4.38 -11.76 -13.30
C TYR A 209 3.42 -12.92 -13.59
N TRP A 210 3.87 -14.17 -13.37
CA TRP A 210 3.09 -15.37 -13.66
C TRP A 210 1.95 -15.57 -12.66
N ILE A 211 2.19 -15.26 -11.38
CA ILE A 211 1.15 -15.31 -10.35
C ILE A 211 0.03 -14.31 -10.70
N ASN A 212 0.38 -13.05 -11.01
CA ASN A 212 -0.58 -12.04 -11.44
C ASN A 212 -1.41 -12.50 -12.66
N GLN A 213 -0.79 -13.19 -13.64
CA GLN A 213 -1.52 -13.68 -14.81
C GLN A 213 -2.63 -14.66 -14.42
N TYR A 214 -2.39 -15.57 -13.47
CA TYR A 214 -3.40 -16.52 -13.05
C TYR A 214 -4.68 -15.82 -12.53
N TYR A 215 -4.53 -14.93 -11.55
CA TYR A 215 -5.65 -14.23 -10.92
C TYR A 215 -6.38 -13.28 -11.88
N VAL A 216 -5.63 -12.55 -12.70
CA VAL A 216 -6.18 -11.69 -13.75
C VAL A 216 -7.01 -12.50 -14.76
N GLY A 217 -6.55 -13.70 -15.10
CA GLY A 217 -7.27 -14.60 -15.99
C GLY A 217 -8.67 -14.97 -15.55
N GLU A 218 -8.80 -15.29 -14.27
CA GLU A 218 -10.07 -15.65 -13.65
C GLU A 218 -11.09 -14.51 -13.76
N LEU A 219 -10.67 -13.27 -13.53
CA LEU A 219 -11.54 -12.10 -13.62
C LEU A 219 -11.80 -11.67 -15.07
N LEU A 220 -10.79 -11.73 -15.95
CA LEU A 220 -10.95 -11.46 -17.39
C LEU A 220 -12.00 -12.36 -18.02
N ARG A 221 -12.01 -13.65 -17.64
CA ARG A 221 -12.99 -14.63 -18.13
C ARG A 221 -14.43 -14.24 -17.78
N LEU A 222 -14.64 -13.58 -16.65
CA LEU A 222 -15.96 -13.17 -16.16
C LEU A 222 -16.37 -11.77 -16.68
N GLY A 223 -15.47 -11.04 -17.35
CA GLY A 223 -15.78 -9.74 -17.93
C GLY A 223 -15.16 -8.53 -17.22
N ALA A 224 -14.27 -8.73 -16.24
CA ALA A 224 -13.54 -7.63 -15.62
C ALA A 224 -12.65 -6.91 -16.63
N ASN A 225 -12.48 -5.60 -16.46
CA ASN A 225 -11.64 -4.78 -17.31
C ASN A 225 -10.22 -4.70 -16.72
N ILE A 226 -9.25 -5.37 -17.35
CA ILE A 226 -7.87 -5.38 -16.84
C ILE A 226 -6.95 -4.56 -17.75
N TYR A 227 -6.12 -3.73 -17.14
CA TYR A 227 -5.20 -2.81 -17.82
C TYR A 227 -3.76 -3.06 -17.36
N ARG A 228 -2.83 -3.09 -18.32
CA ARG A 228 -1.39 -3.09 -18.05
C ARG A 228 -0.83 -1.69 -18.24
N TYR A 229 -0.27 -1.13 -17.18
CA TYR A 229 0.36 0.19 -17.21
C TYR A 229 1.69 0.15 -17.99
N GLU A 230 1.83 0.96 -19.04
CA GLU A 230 2.97 0.87 -19.97
C GLU A 230 4.05 1.94 -19.75
N ASN A 231 3.75 3.01 -18.99
CA ASN A 231 4.70 4.09 -18.71
C ASN A 231 5.55 3.85 -17.45
N GLY A 232 6.26 2.72 -17.43
CA GLY A 232 7.13 2.30 -16.32
C GLY A 232 6.47 1.28 -15.40
N PHE A 233 6.39 1.60 -14.10
CA PHE A 233 5.87 0.69 -13.06
C PHE A 233 4.76 1.38 -12.26
N ILE A 234 3.57 0.77 -12.20
CA ILE A 234 2.49 1.24 -11.33
C ILE A 234 2.71 0.64 -9.94
N HIS A 235 2.96 1.50 -8.95
CA HIS A 235 3.17 1.12 -7.56
C HIS A 235 2.09 1.69 -6.63
N SER A 236 1.05 2.31 -7.17
CA SER A 236 -0.13 2.73 -6.38
C SER A 236 -0.80 1.52 -5.73
N LYS A 237 -1.37 1.71 -4.53
CA LYS A 237 -2.25 0.74 -3.84
C LYS A 237 -3.56 1.44 -3.51
N THR A 238 -4.47 1.44 -4.47
CA THR A 238 -5.71 2.20 -4.39
C THR A 238 -6.91 1.34 -4.74
N ILE A 239 -8.02 1.59 -4.05
CA ILE A 239 -9.36 1.12 -4.41
C ILE A 239 -10.27 2.33 -4.46
N LEU A 240 -11.02 2.48 -5.54
CA LEU A 240 -12.06 3.48 -5.69
C LEU A 240 -13.38 2.75 -5.93
N VAL A 241 -14.37 3.00 -5.08
CA VAL A 241 -15.70 2.39 -5.16
C VAL A 241 -16.75 3.47 -5.42
N ASP A 242 -17.57 3.23 -6.45
CA ASP A 242 -18.76 4.01 -6.82
C ASP A 242 -18.60 5.54 -6.98
N GLU A 243 -17.36 6.03 -7.06
CA GLU A 243 -17.06 7.48 -7.05
C GLU A 243 -17.43 8.16 -5.72
N GLU A 244 -17.48 7.37 -4.64
CA GLU A 244 -17.87 7.84 -3.31
C GLU A 244 -16.79 7.56 -2.25
N VAL A 245 -16.07 6.45 -2.39
CA VAL A 245 -15.06 6.02 -1.40
C VAL A 245 -13.75 5.67 -2.06
N VAL A 246 -12.65 6.17 -1.48
CA VAL A 246 -11.29 5.80 -1.85
C VAL A 246 -10.60 5.14 -0.67
N SER A 247 -9.99 3.99 -0.87
CA SER A 247 -8.94 3.46 -0.01
C SER A 247 -7.58 3.71 -0.66
N VAL A 248 -6.66 4.34 0.06
CA VAL A 248 -5.29 4.62 -0.39
C VAL A 248 -4.31 4.35 0.75
N GLY A 249 -3.19 3.72 0.45
CA GLY A 249 -2.19 3.44 1.48
C GLY A 249 -1.05 2.58 0.99
N THR A 250 -0.63 1.67 1.85
CA THR A 250 0.60 0.89 1.66
C THR A 250 0.33 -0.56 1.27
N CYS A 251 -0.86 -1.06 1.60
CA CYS A 251 -1.22 -2.48 1.49
C CYS A 251 -1.42 -2.92 0.03
N ASN A 252 -0.57 -3.80 -0.47
CA ASN A 252 -0.77 -4.43 -1.78
C ASN A 252 -1.89 -5.47 -1.71
N PHE A 253 -2.36 -5.91 -2.88
CA PHE A 253 -3.25 -7.06 -3.01
C PHE A 253 -2.46 -8.37 -3.01
N ASP A 254 -1.78 -8.71 -1.91
CA ASP A 254 -1.02 -9.95 -1.75
C ASP A 254 -1.08 -10.50 -0.32
N TYR A 255 -0.76 -11.79 -0.16
CA TYR A 255 -0.80 -12.48 1.13
C TYR A 255 0.14 -11.81 2.14
N ARG A 256 1.34 -11.42 1.72
CA ARG A 256 2.29 -10.76 2.63
C ARG A 256 1.71 -9.47 3.23
N SER A 257 1.09 -8.62 2.42
CA SER A 257 0.52 -7.35 2.88
C SER A 257 -0.71 -7.58 3.76
N PHE A 258 -1.53 -8.60 3.47
CA PHE A 258 -2.70 -8.89 4.28
C PHE A 258 -2.38 -9.50 5.64
N TYR A 259 -1.35 -10.36 5.73
CA TYR A 259 -1.15 -11.22 6.91
C TYR A 259 0.17 -11.02 7.65
N LEU A 260 1.23 -10.54 6.98
CA LEU A 260 2.59 -10.58 7.54
C LEU A 260 3.19 -9.18 7.74
N ASN A 261 2.95 -8.25 6.83
CA ASN A 261 3.49 -6.91 6.90
C ASN A 261 2.65 -6.03 7.83
N PHE A 262 3.31 -5.08 8.48
CA PHE A 262 2.61 -3.93 9.04
C PHE A 262 2.24 -3.01 7.88
N GLU A 263 0.95 -2.73 7.75
CA GLU A 263 0.37 -1.93 6.67
C GLU A 263 -0.57 -0.87 7.24
N ILE A 264 -0.78 0.21 6.48
CA ILE A 264 -1.70 1.28 6.83
C ILE A 264 -2.37 1.84 5.58
N ASN A 265 -3.69 1.95 5.66
CA ASN A 265 -4.53 2.57 4.64
C ASN A 265 -5.39 3.67 5.25
N LEU A 266 -5.82 4.58 4.40
CA LEU A 266 -6.83 5.60 4.69
C LEU A 266 -8.02 5.38 3.75
N ASN A 267 -9.20 5.22 4.34
CA ASN A 267 -10.46 5.35 3.62
C ASN A 267 -10.94 6.80 3.69
N ILE A 268 -11.34 7.36 2.56
CA ILE A 268 -11.85 8.72 2.41
C ILE A 268 -13.24 8.62 1.78
N TYR A 269 -14.25 9.10 2.51
CA TYR A 269 -15.65 9.06 2.10
C TYR A 269 -16.07 10.44 1.61
N ASN A 270 -15.66 10.79 0.39
CA ASN A 270 -15.93 12.08 -0.21
C ASN A 270 -15.90 11.99 -1.74
N LYS A 271 -16.96 12.52 -2.38
CA LYS A 271 -17.16 12.45 -3.84
C LYS A 271 -16.14 13.26 -4.63
N GLU A 272 -15.71 14.41 -4.14
CA GLU A 272 -14.76 15.27 -4.85
C GLU A 272 -13.35 14.64 -4.87
N VAL A 273 -12.93 14.10 -3.73
CA VAL A 273 -11.71 13.32 -3.62
C VAL A 273 -11.80 12.07 -4.50
N ALA A 274 -12.90 11.31 -4.42
CA ALA A 274 -13.11 10.12 -5.23
C ALA A 274 -13.07 10.42 -6.75
N ASN A 275 -13.67 11.54 -7.17
CA ASN A 275 -13.59 12.01 -8.56
C ASN A 275 -12.17 12.39 -8.97
N SER A 276 -11.37 13.00 -8.09
CA SER A 276 -9.96 13.28 -8.37
C SER A 276 -9.15 12.00 -8.61
N PHE A 277 -9.41 10.95 -7.81
CA PHE A 277 -8.83 9.63 -8.02
C PHE A 277 -9.33 8.99 -9.32
N LYS A 278 -10.61 9.11 -9.65
CA LYS A 278 -11.17 8.64 -10.93
C LYS A 278 -10.47 9.31 -12.11
N THR A 279 -10.38 10.63 -12.11
CA THR A 279 -9.70 11.40 -13.16
C THR A 279 -8.26 10.92 -13.34
N GLN A 280 -7.53 10.72 -12.24
CA GLN A 280 -6.17 10.20 -12.29
C GLN A 280 -6.12 8.76 -12.83
N TYR A 281 -7.04 7.89 -12.41
CA TYR A 281 -7.14 6.52 -12.92
C TYR A 281 -7.34 6.50 -14.45
N TYR A 282 -8.20 7.36 -14.99
CA TYR A 282 -8.41 7.46 -16.44
C TYR A 282 -7.21 8.05 -17.19
N LYS A 283 -6.44 8.96 -16.58
CA LYS A 283 -5.14 9.38 -17.14
C LYS A 283 -4.18 8.20 -17.25
N ASP A 284 -4.12 7.36 -16.22
CA ASP A 284 -3.27 6.17 -16.22
C ASP A 284 -3.79 5.12 -17.24
N ILE A 285 -5.11 5.00 -17.45
CA ILE A 285 -5.70 4.16 -18.52
C ILE A 285 -5.25 4.62 -19.91
N ALA A 286 -5.17 5.92 -20.18
CA ALA A 286 -4.83 6.45 -21.50
C ALA A 286 -3.44 6.02 -21.99
N ILE A 287 -2.56 5.64 -21.06
CA ILE A 287 -1.20 5.14 -21.28
C ILE A 287 -1.05 3.67 -20.87
N SER A 288 -2.18 2.96 -20.79
CA SER A 288 -2.23 1.54 -20.46
C SER A 288 -2.80 0.72 -21.61
N LYS A 289 -2.39 -0.53 -21.69
CA LYS A 289 -2.95 -1.50 -22.63
C LYS A 289 -4.05 -2.32 -21.96
N LYS A 290 -5.27 -2.28 -22.51
CA LYS A 290 -6.35 -3.16 -22.08
C LYS A 290 -6.04 -4.61 -22.48
N LEU A 291 -6.15 -5.53 -21.53
CA LEU A 291 -6.06 -6.96 -21.78
C LEU A 291 -7.40 -7.51 -22.22
N THR A 292 -7.38 -8.39 -23.21
CA THR A 292 -8.55 -9.15 -23.63
C THR A 292 -8.45 -10.60 -23.18
N PHE A 293 -9.60 -11.24 -22.99
CA PHE A 293 -9.61 -12.68 -22.72
C PHE A 293 -9.04 -13.50 -23.89
N ASN A 294 -9.08 -12.98 -25.12
CA ASN A 294 -8.43 -13.62 -26.27
C ASN A 294 -6.90 -13.57 -26.18
N ASP A 295 -6.32 -12.47 -25.67
CA ASP A 295 -4.89 -12.41 -25.35
C ASP A 295 -4.52 -13.50 -24.34
N PHE A 296 -5.38 -13.70 -23.35
CA PHE A 296 -5.20 -14.72 -22.33
C PHE A 296 -5.33 -16.14 -22.87
N LYS A 297 -6.27 -16.42 -23.79
CA LYS A 297 -6.43 -17.75 -24.38
C LYS A 297 -5.24 -18.18 -25.26
N ARG A 298 -4.62 -17.23 -25.96
CA ARG A 298 -3.54 -17.47 -26.94
C ARG A 298 -2.18 -17.82 -26.33
N ARG A 299 -2.05 -17.77 -25.01
CA ARG A 299 -0.80 -18.09 -24.32
C ARG A 299 -0.43 -19.58 -24.44
N SER A 300 0.88 -19.84 -24.51
CA SER A 300 1.44 -21.18 -24.66
C SER A 300 1.06 -22.12 -23.51
N ILE A 301 1.06 -23.42 -23.76
CA ILE A 301 0.86 -24.44 -22.71
C ILE A 301 1.94 -24.31 -21.63
N PHE A 302 3.18 -24.01 -22.01
CA PHE A 302 4.27 -23.78 -21.08
C PHE A 302 4.02 -22.61 -20.13
N THR A 303 3.44 -21.52 -20.65
CA THR A 303 2.97 -20.39 -19.83
C THR A 303 1.92 -20.84 -18.82
N LYS A 304 0.92 -21.62 -19.24
CA LYS A 304 -0.12 -22.13 -18.34
C LYS A 304 0.45 -23.00 -17.21
N VAL A 305 1.42 -23.87 -17.53
CA VAL A 305 2.10 -24.70 -16.52
C VAL A 305 2.85 -23.83 -15.52
N LYS A 306 3.64 -22.85 -15.99
CA LYS A 306 4.36 -21.93 -15.12
C LYS A 306 3.45 -21.21 -14.14
N GLU A 307 2.30 -20.75 -14.60
CA GLU A 307 1.33 -20.07 -13.74
C GLU A 307 0.72 -21.00 -12.70
N SER A 308 0.32 -22.21 -13.08
CA SER A 308 -0.20 -23.20 -12.14
C SER A 308 0.82 -23.55 -11.05
N VAL A 309 2.09 -23.68 -11.41
CA VAL A 309 3.18 -23.95 -10.46
C VAL A 309 3.46 -22.71 -9.59
N CYS A 310 3.60 -21.53 -10.19
CA CYS A 310 3.87 -20.30 -9.45
C CYS A 310 2.72 -19.93 -8.50
N ARG A 311 1.46 -20.26 -8.85
CA ARG A 311 0.30 -20.08 -7.98
C ARG A 311 0.46 -20.81 -6.64
N LEU A 312 1.09 -21.97 -6.61
CA LEU A 312 1.35 -22.69 -5.35
C LEU A 312 2.28 -21.91 -4.41
N LEU A 313 3.04 -20.95 -4.94
CA LEU A 313 3.91 -20.08 -4.17
C LEU A 313 3.19 -18.81 -3.69
N SER A 314 1.93 -18.57 -4.06
CA SER A 314 1.19 -17.34 -3.68
C SER A 314 1.22 -17.05 -2.17
N PRO A 315 1.08 -18.04 -1.25
CA PRO A 315 1.16 -17.78 0.18
C PRO A 315 2.53 -17.29 0.69
N ILE A 316 3.59 -17.43 -0.12
CA ILE A 316 4.94 -16.98 0.20
C ILE A 316 5.14 -15.50 -0.17
N PHE A 317 4.34 -15.00 -1.11
CA PHE A 317 4.49 -13.71 -1.79
C PHE A 317 3.50 -12.64 -1.36
#